data_AF-A0A558BR30-F1
#
_entry.id   AF-A0A558BR30-F1
#
_cell.length_a   1.000
_cell.length_b   1.000
_cell.length_c   1.000
_cell.angle_alpha   90.00
_cell.angle_beta   90.00
_cell.angle_gamma   90.00
#
_symmetry.space_group_name_H-M   'P 1'
#
loop_
_entity.id
_entity.type
_entity.pdbx_description
1 polymer ?
#
loop_
_entity_poly.entity_id
_entity_poly.type
_entity_poly.pdbx_seq_one_letter_code
_entity_poly.pdbx_strand_id
1 'polypeptide(L)'
;MTRISVNELDEEYNHAGSLVMMWQGQPFTGIAFQMSPQGTLWCEQAYVEGTLTGISKEWYLNGQLKSQTEYKWNRIHGRDQEWYAGGQAKSNSSYELGIVLSEQQWDKQSNLVKDYQLEQGSAPYTELVRERAIFQKYGLA
;
A
#
# COMPACT_ATOMS: atom_id res chain seq x y z
N MET A 1 -6.51 14.53 -13.66
CA MET A 1 -5.76 13.38 -13.10
C MET A 1 -5.80 12.27 -14.14
N THR A 2 -4.64 11.74 -14.54
CA THR A 2 -4.55 10.67 -15.54
C THR A 2 -4.92 9.33 -14.90
N ARG A 3 -5.72 8.51 -15.60
CA ARG A 3 -6.09 7.16 -15.17
C ARG A 3 -5.94 6.19 -16.34
N ILE A 4 -5.01 5.24 -16.26
CA ILE A 4 -4.63 4.34 -17.37
C ILE A 4 -4.44 2.91 -16.88
N SER A 5 -4.46 1.95 -17.80
CA SER A 5 -4.15 0.56 -17.46
C SER A 5 -2.70 0.45 -17.01
N VAL A 6 -2.43 -0.37 -16.00
CA VAL A 6 -1.04 -0.66 -15.56
C VAL A 6 -0.21 -1.28 -16.70
N ASN A 7 -0.86 -1.93 -17.66
CA ASN A 7 -0.20 -2.50 -18.84
C ASN A 7 0.30 -1.44 -19.85
N GLU A 8 -0.10 -0.17 -19.67
CA GLU A 8 0.41 0.96 -20.46
C GLU A 8 1.63 1.63 -19.81
N LEU A 9 2.07 1.12 -18.65
CA LEU A 9 3.21 1.62 -17.91
C LEU A 9 4.42 0.71 -18.10
N ASP A 10 5.59 1.31 -18.16
CA ASP A 10 6.87 0.62 -18.11
C ASP A 10 7.41 0.63 -16.68
N GLU A 11 7.96 -0.49 -16.23
CA GLU A 11 8.64 -0.59 -14.94
C GLU A 11 10.13 -0.29 -15.12
N GLU A 12 10.62 0.73 -14.43
CA GLU A 12 12.04 1.06 -14.37
C GLU A 12 12.54 1.09 -12.91
N TYR A 13 13.86 1.12 -12.73
CA TYR A 13 14.48 1.24 -11.42
C TYR A 13 15.44 2.43 -11.40
N ASN A 14 15.31 3.28 -10.38
CA ASN A 14 16.25 4.37 -10.19
C ASN A 14 17.61 3.87 -9.67
N HIS A 15 18.59 4.77 -9.55
CA HIS A 15 19.94 4.45 -9.06
C HIS A 15 19.99 3.84 -7.65
N ALA A 16 18.94 4.06 -6.83
CA ALA A 16 18.80 3.46 -5.51
C ALA A 16 18.09 2.09 -5.54
N GLY A 17 17.78 1.56 -6.73
CA GLY A 17 17.06 0.30 -6.92
C GLY A 17 15.57 0.38 -6.59
N SER A 18 15.00 1.58 -6.49
CA SER A 18 13.55 1.76 -6.24
C SER A 18 12.78 1.74 -7.55
N LEU A 19 11.64 1.04 -7.56
CA LEU A 19 10.72 0.98 -8.69
C LEU A 19 10.18 2.38 -9.03
N VAL A 20 10.16 2.69 -10.32
CA VAL A 20 9.57 3.90 -10.90
C VAL A 20 8.70 3.48 -12.07
N MET A 21 7.40 3.78 -12.00
CA MET A 21 6.48 3.57 -13.10
C MET A 21 6.60 4.71 -14.12
N MET A 22 6.72 4.35 -15.39
CA MET A 22 6.92 5.29 -16.49
C MET A 22 5.74 5.23 -17.46
N TRP A 23 5.34 6.38 -17.98
CA TRP A 23 4.36 6.48 -19.06
C TRP A 23 4.94 7.34 -20.17
N GLN A 24 5.09 6.77 -21.36
CA GLN A 24 5.69 7.46 -22.52
C GLN A 24 7.09 8.02 -22.22
N GLY A 25 7.89 7.25 -21.48
CA GLY A 25 9.26 7.62 -21.10
C GLY A 25 9.37 8.72 -20.04
N GLN A 26 8.30 9.03 -19.30
CA GLN A 26 8.31 9.99 -18.18
C GLN A 26 7.73 9.37 -16.90
N PRO A 27 8.21 9.76 -15.71
CA PRO A 27 7.66 9.26 -14.44
C PRO A 27 6.16 9.53 -14.31
N PHE A 28 5.39 8.46 -14.10
CA PHE A 28 3.94 8.50 -14.15
C PHE A 28 3.33 9.20 -12.91
N THR A 29 2.41 10.13 -13.14
CA THR A 29 1.59 10.73 -12.08
C THR A 29 0.11 10.55 -12.40
N GLY A 30 -0.59 9.79 -11.57
CA GLY A 30 -1.98 9.43 -11.82
C GLY A 30 -2.39 8.13 -11.12
N ILE A 31 -3.48 7.53 -11.61
CA ILE A 31 -3.99 6.24 -11.15
C ILE A 31 -3.70 5.19 -12.21
N ALA A 32 -2.96 4.14 -11.86
CA ALA A 32 -2.86 2.94 -12.68
C ALA A 32 -3.95 1.95 -12.23
N PHE A 33 -4.60 1.26 -13.15
CA PHE A 33 -5.58 0.23 -12.82
C PHE A 33 -5.33 -1.07 -13.57
N GLN A 34 -5.79 -2.17 -12.98
CA GLN A 34 -5.77 -3.49 -13.61
C GLN A 34 -7.19 -4.06 -13.62
N MET A 35 -7.59 -4.63 -14.75
CA MET A 35 -8.86 -5.36 -14.90
C MET A 35 -8.60 -6.86 -14.86
N SER A 36 -9.56 -7.63 -14.36
CA SER A 36 -9.59 -9.08 -14.51
C SER A 36 -9.81 -9.46 -15.99
N PRO A 37 -9.51 -10.71 -16.39
CA PRO A 37 -9.85 -11.20 -17.74
C PRO A 37 -11.36 -11.11 -18.07
N GLN A 38 -12.22 -11.05 -17.04
CA GLN A 38 -13.67 -10.90 -17.17
C GLN A 38 -14.13 -9.43 -17.26
N GLY A 39 -13.20 -8.46 -17.24
CA GLY A 39 -13.49 -7.03 -17.36
C GLY A 39 -13.88 -6.32 -16.05
N THR A 40 -13.73 -6.99 -14.91
CA THR A 40 -13.99 -6.39 -13.58
C THR A 40 -12.73 -5.69 -13.06
N LEU A 41 -12.88 -4.53 -12.42
CA LEU A 41 -11.76 -3.85 -11.76
C LEU A 41 -11.15 -4.77 -10.69
N TRP A 42 -9.84 -5.03 -10.81
CA TRP A 42 -9.10 -5.89 -9.90
C TRP A 42 -8.29 -5.06 -8.89
N CYS A 43 -7.58 -4.04 -9.38
CA CYS A 43 -6.72 -3.18 -8.57
C CYS A 43 -6.64 -1.76 -9.15
N GLU A 44 -6.45 -0.77 -8.28
CA GLU A 44 -6.09 0.60 -8.64
C GLU A 44 -5.04 1.13 -7.67
N GLN A 45 -4.05 1.84 -8.20
CA GLN A 45 -2.88 2.32 -7.46
C GLN A 45 -2.57 3.76 -7.85
N ALA A 46 -2.30 4.60 -6.85
CA ALA A 46 -1.94 6.00 -7.05
C ALA A 46 -0.41 6.18 -7.11
N TYR A 47 0.07 6.87 -8.14
CA TYR A 47 1.48 7.17 -8.35
C TYR A 47 1.70 8.67 -8.44
N VAL A 48 2.83 9.12 -7.89
CA VAL A 48 3.36 10.48 -8.02
C VAL A 48 4.82 10.35 -8.45
N GLU A 49 5.18 10.94 -9.59
CA GLU A 49 6.53 10.86 -10.16
C GLU A 49 7.05 9.42 -10.25
N GLY A 50 6.19 8.52 -10.73
CA GLY A 50 6.44 7.08 -10.89
C GLY A 50 6.50 6.30 -9.58
N THR A 51 6.37 6.95 -8.44
CA THR A 51 6.45 6.33 -7.11
C THR A 51 5.06 6.07 -6.55
N LEU A 52 4.78 4.85 -6.12
CA LEU A 52 3.52 4.47 -5.48
C LEU A 52 3.34 5.30 -4.20
N THR A 53 2.38 6.21 -4.26
CA THR A 53 2.10 7.24 -3.24
C THR A 53 0.62 7.56 -3.25
N GLY A 54 -0.06 7.31 -2.14
CA GLY A 54 -1.50 7.45 -2.00
C GLY A 54 -2.18 6.10 -1.74
N ILE A 55 -3.43 5.97 -2.18
CA ILE A 55 -4.24 4.79 -1.90
C ILE A 55 -4.07 3.74 -3.01
N SER A 56 -3.79 2.51 -2.60
CA SER A 56 -3.99 1.30 -3.38
C SER A 56 -5.28 0.62 -2.94
N LYS A 57 -6.05 0.07 -3.88
CA LYS A 57 -7.24 -0.72 -3.59
C LYS A 57 -7.27 -1.97 -4.43
N GLU A 58 -7.77 -3.05 -3.84
CA GLU A 58 -8.09 -4.28 -4.55
C GLU A 58 -9.56 -4.65 -4.35
N TRP A 59 -10.13 -5.34 -5.34
CA TRP A 59 -11.50 -5.83 -5.29
C TRP A 59 -11.57 -7.33 -5.53
N TYR A 60 -12.57 -7.93 -4.91
CA TYR A 60 -13.01 -9.28 -5.25
C TYR A 60 -13.73 -9.28 -6.61
N LEU A 61 -13.84 -10.46 -7.23
CA LEU A 61 -14.57 -10.63 -8.50
C LEU A 61 -16.05 -10.24 -8.41
N ASN A 62 -16.64 -10.25 -7.21
CA ASN A 62 -18.01 -9.79 -6.96
C ASN A 62 -18.14 -8.25 -6.89
N GLY A 63 -17.04 -7.50 -7.10
CA GLY A 63 -16.99 -6.04 -7.06
C GLY A 63 -16.89 -5.44 -5.65
N GLN A 64 -16.85 -6.25 -4.60
CA GLN A 64 -16.64 -5.76 -3.24
C GLN A 64 -15.15 -5.44 -2.99
N LEU A 65 -14.90 -4.41 -2.18
CA LEU A 65 -13.55 -4.04 -1.78
C LEU A 65 -12.91 -5.17 -0.98
N LYS A 66 -11.72 -5.58 -1.39
CA LYS A 66 -10.92 -6.64 -0.76
C LYS A 66 -9.88 -6.03 0.17
N SER A 67 -9.17 -5.00 -0.30
CA SER A 67 -8.20 -4.28 0.51
C SER A 67 -8.09 -2.81 0.13
N GLN A 68 -7.63 -2.00 1.07
CA GLN A 68 -7.27 -0.61 0.89
C GLN A 68 -6.04 -0.30 1.72
N THR A 69 -4.98 0.15 1.06
CA THR A 69 -3.66 0.30 1.66
C THR A 69 -3.08 1.67 1.31
N GLU A 70 -2.59 2.40 2.30
CA GLU A 70 -1.91 3.68 2.15
C GLU A 70 -0.42 3.47 1.91
N TYR A 71 0.09 4.05 0.82
CA TYR A 71 1.49 4.00 0.43
C TYR A 71 2.13 5.39 0.41
N LYS A 72 3.42 5.44 0.73
CA LYS A 72 4.31 6.57 0.52
C LYS A 72 5.70 6.04 0.16
N TRP A 73 6.31 6.58 -0.88
CA TRP A 73 7.66 6.16 -1.34
C TRP A 73 7.78 4.66 -1.63
N ASN A 74 6.79 4.06 -2.30
CA ASN A 74 6.72 2.62 -2.55
C ASN A 74 6.64 1.73 -1.30
N ARG A 75 6.39 2.29 -0.11
CA ARG A 75 6.24 1.55 1.15
C ARG A 75 4.86 1.80 1.75
N ILE A 76 4.30 0.82 2.46
CA ILE A 76 3.08 1.05 3.23
C ILE A 76 3.38 2.07 4.31
N HIS A 77 2.59 3.14 4.35
CA HIS A 77 2.76 4.24 5.29
C HIS A 77 1.37 4.86 5.54
N GLY A 78 0.74 4.46 6.64
CA GLY A 78 -0.64 4.79 6.95
C GLY A 78 -1.46 3.54 7.25
N ARG A 79 -2.75 3.57 6.91
CA ARG A 79 -3.67 2.45 7.16
C ARG A 79 -3.58 1.37 6.10
N ASP A 80 -3.78 0.14 6.56
CA ASP A 80 -3.98 -1.03 5.73
C ASP A 80 -5.18 -1.80 6.24
N GLN A 81 -6.17 -2.03 5.37
CA GLN A 81 -7.45 -2.61 5.73
C GLN A 81 -7.80 -3.70 4.74
N GLU A 82 -8.20 -4.86 5.24
CA GLU A 82 -8.74 -5.95 4.43
C GLU A 82 -10.15 -6.32 4.88
N TRP A 83 -10.95 -6.76 3.93
CA TRP A 83 -12.30 -7.28 4.15
C TRP A 83 -12.45 -8.66 3.55
N TYR A 84 -13.32 -9.48 4.13
CA TYR A 84 -13.80 -10.69 3.48
C TYR A 84 -14.73 -10.34 2.32
N ALA A 85 -14.95 -11.28 1.41
CA ALA A 85 -15.86 -11.13 0.26
C ALA A 85 -17.35 -11.00 0.62
N GLY A 86 -17.69 -10.88 1.91
CA GLY A 86 -19.01 -10.50 2.41
C GLY A 86 -19.05 -9.07 2.98
N GLY A 87 -17.93 -8.35 2.96
CA GLY A 87 -17.77 -6.99 3.47
C GLY A 87 -17.39 -6.90 4.96
N GLN A 88 -17.31 -8.02 5.68
CA GLN A 88 -16.83 -8.02 7.08
C GLN A 88 -15.34 -7.70 7.13
N ALA A 89 -14.92 -6.95 8.17
CA ALA A 89 -13.50 -6.68 8.41
C ALA A 89 -12.73 -8.00 8.61
N LYS A 90 -11.57 -8.09 7.95
CA LYS A 90 -10.64 -9.22 8.05
C LYS A 90 -9.38 -8.80 8.79
N SER A 91 -8.83 -7.64 8.44
CA SER A 91 -7.72 -7.02 9.16
C SER A 91 -7.79 -5.51 9.12
N ASN A 92 -7.20 -4.89 10.14
CA ASN A 92 -7.00 -3.45 10.22
C ASN A 92 -5.65 -3.20 10.88
N SER A 93 -4.74 -2.61 10.13
CA SER A 93 -3.37 -2.40 10.52
C SER A 93 -2.97 -0.95 10.28
N SER A 94 -2.00 -0.49 11.06
CA SER A 94 -1.33 0.79 10.82
C SER A 94 0.16 0.56 10.64
N TYR A 95 0.74 1.26 9.68
CA TYR A 95 2.14 1.13 9.30
C TYR A 95 2.80 2.49 9.24
N GLU A 96 4.09 2.51 9.51
CA GLU A 96 4.94 3.67 9.26
C GLU A 96 6.25 3.18 8.63
N LEU A 97 6.58 3.72 7.46
CA LEU A 97 7.82 3.39 6.72
C LEU A 97 7.95 1.87 6.43
N GLY A 98 6.82 1.18 6.27
CA GLY A 98 6.74 -0.28 6.07
C GLY A 98 6.72 -1.10 7.36
N ILE A 99 6.83 -0.49 8.54
CA ILE A 99 6.85 -1.17 9.83
C ILE A 99 5.45 -1.13 10.45
N VAL A 100 4.92 -2.29 10.82
CA VAL A 100 3.61 -2.40 11.47
C VAL A 100 3.66 -1.81 12.88
N LEU A 101 2.76 -0.88 13.17
CA LEU A 101 2.59 -0.26 14.48
C LEU A 101 1.50 -0.97 15.28
N SER A 102 0.42 -1.34 14.60
CA SER A 102 -0.71 -2.05 15.18
C SER A 102 -1.33 -2.96 14.14
N GLU A 103 -1.91 -4.08 14.57
CA GLU A 103 -2.66 -4.97 13.71
C GLU A 103 -3.75 -5.66 14.51
N GLN A 104 -4.96 -5.63 13.98
CA GLN A 104 -6.07 -6.43 14.46
C GLN A 104 -6.55 -7.32 13.32
N GLN A 105 -6.86 -8.58 13.64
CA GLN A 105 -7.45 -9.53 12.69
C GLN A 105 -8.70 -10.16 13.28
N TRP A 106 -9.70 -10.37 12.42
CA TRP A 106 -10.95 -11.02 12.76
C TRP A 106 -11.19 -12.22 11.87
N ASP A 107 -11.84 -13.25 12.43
CA ASP A 107 -12.36 -14.35 11.63
C ASP A 107 -13.66 -13.96 10.89
N LYS A 108 -14.22 -14.89 10.11
CA LYS A 108 -15.47 -14.67 9.35
C LYS A 108 -16.70 -14.46 10.25
N GLN A 109 -16.62 -14.85 11.52
CA GLN A 109 -17.65 -14.67 12.54
C GLN A 109 -17.44 -13.35 13.30
N SER A 110 -16.48 -12.53 12.89
CA SER A 110 -16.11 -11.25 13.53
C SER A 110 -15.51 -11.41 14.94
N ASN A 111 -14.99 -12.59 15.28
CA ASN A 111 -14.22 -12.75 16.51
C ASN A 111 -12.80 -12.23 16.29
N LEU A 112 -12.28 -11.47 17.25
CA LEU A 112 -10.90 -11.00 17.24
C LEU A 112 -9.96 -12.19 17.45
N VAL A 113 -9.10 -12.47 16.46
CA VAL A 113 -8.14 -13.59 16.50
C VAL A 113 -6.70 -13.14 16.67
N LYS A 114 -6.43 -11.84 16.45
CA LYS A 114 -5.11 -11.23 16.66
C LYS A 114 -5.30 -9.78 17.09
N ASP A 115 -4.54 -9.38 18.11
CA ASP A 115 -4.30 -7.98 18.45
C ASP A 115 -2.80 -7.83 18.72
N TYR A 116 -2.15 -7.05 17.87
CA TYR A 116 -0.73 -6.76 17.93
C TYR A 116 -0.53 -5.26 18.08
N GLN A 117 0.35 -4.88 18.98
CA GLN A 117 0.85 -3.52 19.13
C GLN A 117 2.38 -3.58 19.14
N LEU A 118 3.01 -2.65 18.43
CA LEU A 118 4.46 -2.56 18.37
C LEU A 118 5.04 -2.26 19.76
N GLU A 119 5.82 -3.21 20.27
CA GLU A 119 6.44 -3.09 21.59
C GLU A 119 7.67 -2.17 21.54
N GLN A 120 7.76 -1.23 22.49
CA GLN A 120 8.93 -0.38 22.63
C GLN A 120 10.18 -1.20 22.95
N GLY A 121 11.29 -0.87 22.31
CA GLY A 121 12.55 -1.59 22.48
C GLY A 121 12.65 -2.91 21.71
N SER A 122 11.57 -3.37 21.07
CA SER A 122 11.64 -4.48 20.12
C SER A 122 12.55 -4.15 18.93
N ALA A 123 13.03 -5.18 18.22
CA ALA A 123 13.85 -4.97 17.03
C ALA A 123 13.12 -4.13 15.95
N PRO A 124 11.82 -4.38 15.62
CA PRO A 124 11.10 -3.53 14.68
C PRO A 124 10.93 -2.08 15.15
N TYR A 125 10.75 -1.86 16.47
CA TYR A 125 10.68 -0.51 17.03
C TYR A 125 12.01 0.23 16.86
N THR A 126 13.12 -0.45 17.11
CA THR A 126 14.46 0.11 16.96
C THR A 126 14.72 0.50 15.49
N GLU A 127 14.27 -0.32 14.55
CA GLU A 127 14.37 0.00 13.12
C GLU A 127 13.49 1.19 12.75
N LEU A 128 12.27 1.29 13.28
CA LEU A 128 11.39 2.44 13.06
C LEU A 128 12.03 3.75 13.53
N VAL A 129 12.64 3.74 14.71
CA VAL A 129 13.35 4.91 15.25
C VAL A 129 14.54 5.30 14.35
N ARG A 130 15.28 4.32 13.83
CA ARG A 130 16.38 4.56 12.88
C ARG A 130 15.88 5.19 11.59
N GLU A 131 14.85 4.61 10.97
CA GLU A 131 14.27 5.12 9.73
C GLU A 131 13.74 6.55 9.91
N ARG A 132 13.00 6.83 11.01
CA ARG A 132 12.56 8.19 11.35
C ARG A 132 13.71 9.19 11.41
N ALA A 133 14.82 8.82 12.03
CA ALA A 133 16.01 9.69 12.13
C ALA A 133 16.64 9.96 10.76
N ILE A 134 16.66 8.98 9.86
CA ILE A 134 17.13 9.14 8.48
C ILE A 134 16.23 10.13 7.74
N PHE A 135 14.91 9.92 7.76
CA PHE A 135 13.95 10.79 7.08
C PHE A 135 14.00 12.23 7.60
N GLN A 136 14.12 12.43 8.92
CA GLN A 136 14.28 13.75 9.52
C GLN A 136 15.60 14.41 9.09
N LYS A 137 16.72 13.68 9.13
CA LYS A 137 18.04 14.20 8.78
C LYS A 137 18.11 14.69 7.33
N TYR A 138 17.43 14.01 6.41
CA TYR A 138 17.44 14.34 4.98
C TYR A 138 16.23 15.15 4.52
N GLY A 139 15.34 15.57 5.42
CA GLY A 139 14.17 16.39 5.07
C GLY A 139 13.17 15.67 4.17
N LEU A 140 13.08 14.34 4.31
CA LEU A 140 12.21 13.49 3.50
C LEU A 140 10.82 13.32 4.12
N ALA A 141 10.47 14.03 5.19
CA ALA A 141 9.21 13.87 5.91
C ALA A 141 8.01 14.49 5.17
#